data_AF-A0A3D6CL51-F1
#
_entry.id   AF-A0A3D6CL51-F1
#
_cell.length_a   1.000
_cell.length_b   1.000
_cell.length_c   1.000
_cell.angle_alpha   90.00
_cell.angle_beta   90.00
_cell.angle_gamma   90.00
#
_symmetry.space_group_name_H-M   'P 1'
#
loop_
_entity.id
_entity.type
_entity.pdbx_description
1 polymer ?
#
loop_
_entity_poly.entity_id
_entity_poly.type
_entity_poly.pdbx_seq_one_letter_code
_entity_poly.pdbx_strand_id
1 'polypeptide(L)'
;GVSPSNVKAHMQHSVGLVIKFGGTDTDGDGVYDKFDACPEVAGLEKFNGCPDADGDGIKDSDDACPNVVGLVALNGCPDADGDGIADKDDMCPNEKGTKANKGCPDTDGDGTLDKDDKCPAVTGPTANAGCPWPDTDGDSILDKDDKCPMVAGVASEGGCPEIISNEAKMGMDTFAEAILFNLESASFQKGVEKDLDGMLAIMNEFPEANFAINGYTDTSGSVSGNLKLSNARANAVSAYLVENGVDASRLTATGFGQESPIASNKTRAGRVQNRRVEVKVTN
;
A
#
# COMPACT_ATOMS: atom_id res chain seq x y z
N GLY A 1 99.99 80.14 -34.47
CA GLY A 1 99.93 78.74 -34.02
C GLY A 1 99.21 78.72 -32.69
N VAL A 2 98.40 77.73 -32.32
CA VAL A 2 98.27 76.33 -32.76
C VAL A 2 96.82 75.90 -32.46
N SER A 3 96.21 75.15 -33.38
CA SER A 3 95.04 74.26 -33.16
C SER A 3 95.59 72.82 -33.17
N PRO A 4 94.91 71.73 -32.74
CA PRO A 4 93.54 71.57 -32.22
C PRO A 4 93.46 70.64 -30.97
N SER A 5 92.28 70.43 -30.39
CA SER A 5 91.95 69.12 -29.79
C SER A 5 90.48 68.75 -30.01
N ASN A 6 90.31 67.87 -31.00
CA ASN A 6 89.06 67.22 -31.39
C ASN A 6 88.76 66.12 -30.34
N VAL A 7 87.85 66.37 -29.38
CA VAL A 7 87.43 65.32 -28.44
C VAL A 7 86.41 64.44 -29.16
N LYS A 8 86.85 63.26 -29.62
CA LYS A 8 85.96 62.25 -30.19
C LYS A 8 84.97 61.76 -29.12
N ALA A 9 83.69 61.76 -29.43
CA ALA A 9 82.66 61.12 -28.62
C ALA A 9 82.94 59.61 -28.53
N HIS A 10 83.08 59.10 -27.31
CA HIS A 10 83.24 57.67 -27.04
C HIS A 10 81.86 57.05 -26.84
N MET A 11 81.41 56.21 -27.78
CA MET A 11 80.23 55.38 -27.56
C MET A 11 80.65 54.09 -26.85
N GLN A 12 80.10 53.88 -25.66
CA GLN A 12 80.31 52.65 -24.89
C GLN A 12 79.06 51.79 -25.01
N HIS A 13 79.21 50.60 -25.56
CA HIS A 13 78.16 49.58 -25.58
C HIS A 13 78.51 48.53 -24.52
N SER A 14 77.57 48.24 -23.63
CA SER A 14 77.68 47.16 -22.65
C SER A 14 76.68 46.06 -22.99
N VAL A 15 77.17 44.83 -23.14
CA VAL A 15 76.36 43.62 -23.14
C VAL A 15 76.55 42.95 -21.79
N GLY A 16 75.47 42.82 -21.02
CA GLY A 16 75.46 42.07 -19.76
C GLY A 16 74.87 40.69 -19.99
N LEU A 17 75.61 39.64 -19.61
CA LEU A 17 75.10 38.28 -19.53
C LEU A 17 74.81 37.96 -18.06
N VAL A 18 73.54 37.71 -17.73
CA VAL A 18 73.15 37.21 -16.40
C VAL A 18 72.92 35.70 -16.54
N ILE A 19 73.85 34.90 -16.00
CA ILE A 19 73.65 33.45 -15.86
C ILE A 19 73.09 33.22 -14.45
N LYS A 20 71.83 32.81 -14.36
CA LYS A 20 71.23 32.31 -13.11
C LYS A 20 71.36 30.79 -13.10
N PHE A 21 72.03 30.24 -12.09
CA PHE A 21 72.00 28.81 -11.82
C PHE A 21 70.66 28.49 -11.16
N GLY A 22 69.73 27.94 -11.93
CA GLY A 22 68.47 27.40 -11.43
C GLY A 22 68.69 26.11 -10.63
N GLY A 23 67.77 25.78 -9.72
CA GLY A 23 67.74 24.47 -9.06
C GLY A 23 67.30 23.35 -10.01
N THR A 24 67.25 22.11 -9.52
CA THR A 24 66.56 21.02 -10.23
C THR A 24 65.07 21.33 -10.28
N ASP A 25 64.48 21.08 -11.43
CA ASP A 25 63.05 21.16 -11.75
C ASP A 25 62.76 19.86 -12.52
N THR A 26 62.25 18.87 -11.79
CA THR A 26 62.18 17.48 -12.23
C THR A 26 61.05 17.25 -13.23
N ASP A 27 59.91 17.91 -13.06
CA ASP A 27 58.73 17.79 -13.92
C ASP A 27 58.55 18.95 -14.92
N GLY A 28 59.34 20.01 -14.79
CA GLY A 28 59.46 21.08 -15.78
C GLY A 28 58.32 22.10 -15.73
N ASP A 29 57.65 22.24 -14.59
CA ASP A 29 56.51 23.15 -14.43
C ASP A 29 56.91 24.60 -14.09
N GLY A 30 58.21 24.81 -13.83
CA GLY A 30 58.79 26.12 -13.50
C GLY A 30 58.95 26.39 -12.01
N VAL A 31 58.52 25.47 -11.14
CA VAL A 31 58.74 25.48 -9.68
C VAL A 31 59.89 24.53 -9.35
N TYR A 32 61.00 25.04 -8.79
CA TYR A 32 62.12 24.16 -8.44
C TYR A 32 61.74 23.14 -7.36
N ASP A 33 62.24 21.91 -7.45
CA ASP A 33 61.97 20.77 -6.54
C ASP A 33 62.02 21.12 -5.04
N LYS A 34 62.85 22.11 -4.67
CA LYS A 34 62.99 22.58 -3.29
C LYS A 34 61.76 23.35 -2.76
N PHE A 35 61.03 23.99 -3.66
CA PHE A 35 59.84 24.80 -3.40
C PHE A 35 58.56 24.16 -3.96
N ASP A 36 58.73 23.06 -4.69
CA ASP A 36 57.65 22.28 -5.26
C ASP A 36 57.08 21.29 -4.25
N ALA A 37 55.76 21.32 -4.05
CA ALA A 37 55.02 20.41 -3.21
C ALA A 37 54.69 19.09 -3.92
N CYS A 38 54.80 19.05 -5.25
CA CYS A 38 54.56 17.91 -6.12
C CYS A 38 55.69 17.71 -7.15
N PRO A 39 56.98 17.51 -6.75
CA PRO A 39 58.16 17.59 -7.65
C PRO A 39 58.24 16.60 -8.83
N GLU A 40 57.30 15.67 -8.94
CA GLU A 40 57.25 14.66 -10.00
C GLU A 40 56.03 14.85 -10.93
N VAL A 41 55.16 15.82 -10.64
CA VAL A 41 53.88 16.03 -11.33
C VAL A 41 53.66 17.52 -11.56
N ALA A 42 53.86 17.94 -12.82
CA ALA A 42 53.77 19.33 -13.20
C ALA A 42 52.45 19.98 -12.78
N GLY A 43 52.53 21.14 -12.13
CA GLY A 43 51.38 21.85 -11.60
C GLY A 43 51.44 23.35 -11.75
N LEU A 44 50.72 24.05 -10.86
CA LEU A 44 50.56 25.50 -10.90
C LEU A 44 51.37 26.16 -9.79
N GLU A 45 52.02 27.29 -10.11
CA GLU A 45 52.76 28.10 -9.12
C GLU A 45 51.87 28.51 -7.94
N LYS A 46 50.57 28.79 -8.19
CA LYS A 46 49.57 29.13 -7.15
C LYS A 46 49.45 28.03 -6.08
N PHE A 47 49.72 26.77 -6.43
CA PHE A 47 49.66 25.60 -5.55
C PHE A 47 51.04 25.03 -5.26
N ASN A 48 52.10 25.85 -5.35
CA ASN A 48 53.49 25.45 -5.17
C ASN A 48 53.87 24.22 -6.02
N GLY A 49 53.49 24.21 -7.30
CA GLY A 49 53.85 23.14 -8.24
C GLY A 49 52.90 21.93 -8.25
N CYS A 50 51.81 21.95 -7.46
CA CYS A 50 50.81 20.89 -7.54
C CYS A 50 49.73 21.14 -8.62
N PRO A 51 49.23 20.09 -9.27
CA PRO A 51 48.21 20.19 -10.31
C PRO A 51 46.82 20.53 -9.74
N ASP A 52 46.00 21.11 -10.61
CA ASP A 52 44.56 21.40 -10.47
C ASP A 52 43.95 21.10 -11.85
N ALA A 53 43.52 19.85 -12.04
CA ALA A 53 43.25 19.29 -13.35
C ALA A 53 41.93 19.78 -13.96
N ASP A 54 40.94 20.13 -13.15
CA ASP A 54 39.68 20.72 -13.61
C ASP A 54 39.60 22.25 -13.49
N GLY A 55 40.54 22.87 -12.77
CA GLY A 55 40.67 24.31 -12.68
C GLY A 55 39.67 24.98 -11.74
N ASP A 56 39.08 24.24 -10.80
CA ASP A 56 38.12 24.79 -9.83
C ASP A 56 38.78 25.60 -8.71
N GLY A 57 40.10 25.56 -8.63
CA GLY A 57 40.90 26.28 -7.67
C GLY A 57 41.29 25.49 -6.42
N ILE A 58 41.05 24.17 -6.41
CA ILE A 58 41.51 23.21 -5.42
C ILE A 58 42.52 22.28 -6.09
N LYS A 59 43.70 22.10 -5.48
CA LYS A 59 44.70 21.18 -6.04
C LYS A 59 44.19 19.73 -5.97
N ASP A 60 44.57 18.90 -6.94
CA ASP A 60 44.10 17.51 -7.09
C ASP A 60 44.23 16.67 -5.81
N SER A 61 45.25 16.94 -4.99
CA SER A 61 45.49 16.22 -3.74
C SER A 61 44.52 16.56 -2.60
N ASP A 62 43.89 17.74 -2.64
CA ASP A 62 42.90 18.21 -1.67
C ASP A 62 41.47 18.17 -2.25
N ASP A 63 41.33 17.84 -3.54
CA ASP A 63 40.07 17.76 -4.26
C ASP A 63 39.47 16.34 -4.19
N ALA A 64 38.21 16.24 -3.78
CA ALA A 64 37.47 14.99 -3.73
C ALA A 64 36.91 14.57 -5.10
N CYS A 65 36.86 15.47 -6.07
CA CYS A 65 36.44 15.27 -7.45
C CYS A 65 37.43 15.90 -8.47
N PRO A 66 38.71 15.49 -8.52
CA PRO A 66 39.81 16.21 -9.22
C PRO A 66 39.68 16.42 -10.74
N ASN A 67 38.62 15.94 -11.37
CA ASN A 67 38.43 16.03 -12.82
C ASN A 67 37.08 16.67 -13.19
N VAL A 68 36.34 17.20 -12.21
CA VAL A 68 35.01 17.77 -12.40
C VAL A 68 34.87 18.98 -11.50
N VAL A 69 34.87 20.16 -12.11
CA VAL A 69 34.76 21.45 -11.42
C VAL A 69 33.67 21.42 -10.36
N GLY A 70 34.03 21.74 -9.11
CA GLY A 70 33.08 21.73 -8.02
C GLY A 70 33.19 22.92 -7.08
N LEU A 71 32.52 22.77 -5.93
CA LEU A 71 32.41 23.81 -4.93
C LEU A 71 33.45 23.59 -3.82
N VAL A 72 34.13 24.67 -3.42
CA VAL A 72 35.03 24.66 -2.26
C VAL A 72 34.33 24.18 -0.99
N ALA A 73 33.04 24.51 -0.81
CA ALA A 73 32.24 24.05 0.32
C ALA A 73 32.05 22.52 0.37
N LEU A 74 32.27 21.83 -0.75
CA LEU A 74 32.08 20.39 -0.94
C LEU A 74 33.40 19.71 -1.37
N ASN A 75 34.54 20.30 -1.00
CA ASN A 75 35.88 19.81 -1.33
C ASN A 75 36.07 19.51 -2.82
N GLY A 76 35.62 20.42 -3.68
CA GLY A 76 35.85 20.34 -5.14
C GLY A 76 34.86 19.46 -5.89
N CYS A 77 33.80 18.99 -5.23
CA CYS A 77 32.74 18.25 -5.91
C CYS A 77 31.58 19.14 -6.36
N PRO A 78 30.94 18.80 -7.49
CA PRO A 78 29.72 19.46 -7.95
C PRO A 78 28.52 19.13 -7.05
N ASP A 79 27.53 20.03 -7.08
CA ASP A 79 26.22 19.94 -6.42
C ASP A 79 25.22 20.56 -7.39
N ALA A 80 24.62 19.71 -8.22
CA ALA A 80 23.87 20.10 -9.39
C ALA A 80 22.50 20.70 -9.05
N ASP A 81 21.87 20.23 -7.97
CA ASP A 81 20.60 20.80 -7.51
C ASP A 81 20.78 21.89 -6.44
N GLY A 82 21.92 21.96 -5.76
CA GLY A 82 22.23 23.00 -4.77
C GLY A 82 21.58 22.76 -3.41
N ASP A 83 21.43 21.50 -2.98
CA ASP A 83 20.91 21.14 -1.66
C ASP A 83 22.01 21.05 -0.56
N GLY A 84 23.27 21.18 -0.96
CA GLY A 84 24.44 21.14 -0.07
C GLY A 84 24.97 19.74 0.21
N ILE A 85 24.65 18.77 -0.65
CA ILE A 85 25.22 17.43 -0.74
C ILE A 85 25.90 17.32 -2.11
N ALA A 86 27.12 16.80 -2.15
CA ALA A 86 27.81 16.65 -3.42
C ALA A 86 27.14 15.55 -4.27
N ASP A 87 27.09 15.71 -5.59
CA ASP A 87 26.43 14.77 -6.53
C ASP A 87 26.87 13.32 -6.32
N LYS A 88 28.13 13.11 -5.93
CA LYS A 88 28.70 11.76 -5.67
C LYS A 88 28.14 11.09 -4.41
N ASP A 89 27.64 11.86 -3.46
CA ASP A 89 27.07 11.42 -2.18
C ASP A 89 25.54 11.58 -2.15
N ASP A 90 24.96 12.19 -3.18
CA ASP A 90 23.54 12.44 -3.33
C ASP A 90 22.81 11.27 -3.99
N MET A 91 21.72 10.82 -3.37
CA MET A 91 20.85 9.77 -3.94
C MET A 91 19.92 10.29 -5.03
N CYS A 92 19.67 11.60 -5.08
CA CYS A 92 18.86 12.32 -6.05
C CYS A 92 19.59 13.57 -6.56
N PRO A 93 20.72 13.46 -7.29
CA PRO A 93 21.62 14.59 -7.60
C PRO A 93 21.02 15.77 -8.40
N ASN A 94 19.77 15.67 -8.84
CA ASN A 94 19.10 16.70 -9.64
C ASN A 94 17.80 17.20 -8.99
N GLU A 95 17.51 16.78 -7.76
CA GLU A 95 16.28 17.08 -7.05
C GLU A 95 16.59 17.39 -5.59
N LYS A 96 16.46 18.66 -5.20
CA LYS A 96 16.82 19.10 -3.86
C LYS A 96 16.18 18.27 -2.77
N GLY A 97 17.00 17.67 -1.93
CA GLY A 97 16.53 16.94 -0.76
C GLY A 97 17.09 17.47 0.54
N THR A 98 16.96 16.62 1.55
CA THR A 98 17.53 16.89 2.87
C THR A 98 18.68 15.95 3.15
N LYS A 99 19.60 16.36 4.03
CA LYS A 99 20.67 15.49 4.53
C LYS A 99 20.15 14.23 5.23
N ALA A 100 18.98 14.31 5.87
CA ALA A 100 18.34 13.14 6.48
C ALA A 100 17.96 12.08 5.43
N ASN A 101 17.58 12.54 4.24
CA ASN A 101 17.14 11.73 3.12
C ASN A 101 18.24 11.50 2.07
N LYS A 102 19.50 11.81 2.41
CA LYS A 102 20.66 11.70 1.50
C LYS A 102 20.43 12.40 0.15
N GLY A 103 19.85 13.59 0.21
CA GLY A 103 19.65 14.46 -0.95
C GLY A 103 18.40 14.18 -1.75
N CYS A 104 17.54 13.27 -1.30
CA CYS A 104 16.22 13.10 -1.93
C CYS A 104 15.11 13.91 -1.24
N PRO A 105 14.16 14.46 -2.03
CA PRO A 105 12.96 15.08 -1.50
C PRO A 105 11.97 14.05 -0.92
N ASP A 106 11.13 14.54 -0.02
CA ASP A 106 9.95 13.89 0.56
C ASP A 106 8.90 15.00 0.68
N THR A 107 8.12 15.17 -0.38
CA THR A 107 7.32 16.36 -0.65
C THR A 107 6.11 16.47 0.29
N ASP A 108 5.46 15.35 0.60
CA ASP A 108 4.33 15.30 1.52
C ASP A 108 4.71 14.92 2.97
N GLY A 109 5.94 14.49 3.19
CA GLY A 109 6.50 14.24 4.52
C GLY A 109 5.99 12.95 5.16
N ASP A 110 5.54 11.98 4.36
CA ASP A 110 5.02 10.71 4.88
C ASP A 110 6.11 9.69 5.25
N GLY A 111 7.37 9.99 4.91
CA GLY A 111 8.54 9.16 5.14
C GLY A 111 8.92 8.25 3.96
N THR A 112 8.19 8.31 2.86
CA THR A 112 8.53 7.72 1.56
C THR A 112 9.14 8.81 0.69
N LEU A 113 10.35 8.59 0.19
CA LEU A 113 11.00 9.58 -0.68
C LEU A 113 10.26 9.67 -2.02
N ASP A 114 10.20 10.84 -2.64
CA ASP A 114 9.43 11.07 -3.88
C ASP A 114 9.78 10.08 -5.00
N LYS A 115 11.06 9.66 -5.09
CA LYS A 115 11.52 8.66 -6.05
C LYS A 115 10.94 7.24 -5.84
N ASP A 116 10.53 6.92 -4.63
CA ASP A 116 9.97 5.64 -4.20
C ASP A 116 8.45 5.73 -3.91
N ASP A 117 7.89 6.94 -3.93
CA ASP A 117 6.50 7.25 -3.65
C ASP A 117 5.66 7.24 -4.94
N LYS A 118 4.54 6.51 -4.91
CA LYS A 118 3.61 6.44 -6.05
C LYS A 118 2.68 7.64 -6.15
N CYS A 119 2.56 8.43 -5.09
CA CYS A 119 1.78 9.65 -5.04
C CYS A 119 2.48 10.70 -4.13
N PRO A 120 3.63 11.27 -4.58
CA PRO A 120 4.52 12.13 -3.77
C PRO A 120 3.92 13.42 -3.19
N ALA A 121 2.65 13.71 -3.47
CA ALA A 121 1.95 14.91 -3.01
C ALA A 121 0.79 14.59 -2.07
N VAL A 122 0.59 13.31 -1.72
CA VAL A 122 -0.54 12.82 -0.93
C VAL A 122 -0.03 11.80 0.07
N THR A 123 0.06 12.23 1.32
CA THR A 123 0.55 11.39 2.42
C THR A 123 -0.11 10.02 2.45
N GLY A 124 0.69 8.98 2.63
CA GLY A 124 0.23 7.63 2.83
C GLY A 124 1.21 6.74 3.59
N PRO A 125 0.81 5.50 3.87
CA PRO A 125 1.71 4.55 4.50
C PRO A 125 2.75 4.02 3.50
N THR A 126 3.98 3.84 3.99
CA THR A 126 5.04 3.09 3.28
C THR A 126 4.60 1.69 2.82
N ALA A 127 3.65 1.06 3.56
CA ALA A 127 3.05 -0.21 3.19
C ALA A 127 2.30 -0.21 1.85
N ASN A 128 1.91 0.97 1.36
CA ASN A 128 1.30 1.18 0.04
C ASN A 128 2.12 2.15 -0.83
N ALA A 129 3.44 2.18 -0.64
CA ALA A 129 4.38 3.01 -1.40
C ALA A 129 3.99 4.50 -1.40
N GLY A 130 3.79 5.05 -0.21
CA GLY A 130 3.43 6.46 0.01
C GLY A 130 1.96 6.78 -0.24
N CYS A 131 1.13 5.82 -0.67
CA CYS A 131 -0.26 6.13 -1.02
C CYS A 131 -1.32 5.76 0.00
N PRO A 132 -2.34 6.61 0.22
CA PRO A 132 -3.49 6.22 1.02
C PRO A 132 -4.16 4.98 0.41
N TRP A 133 -4.67 4.11 1.25
CA TRP A 133 -5.48 2.99 0.79
C TRP A 133 -6.83 3.54 0.27
N PRO A 134 -7.29 3.08 -0.91
CA PRO A 134 -8.58 3.49 -1.43
C PRO A 134 -9.73 2.94 -0.58
N ASP A 135 -10.84 3.68 -0.62
CA ASP A 135 -12.17 3.33 -0.14
C ASP A 135 -13.11 3.76 -1.28
N THR A 136 -13.36 2.83 -2.20
CA THR A 136 -13.95 3.09 -3.52
C THR A 136 -15.45 3.41 -3.43
N ASP A 137 -16.17 2.78 -2.50
CA ASP A 137 -17.61 3.01 -2.30
C ASP A 137 -17.94 3.92 -1.10
N GLY A 138 -16.95 4.28 -0.29
CA GLY A 138 -17.07 5.29 0.76
C GLY A 138 -17.75 4.76 2.02
N ASP A 139 -17.75 3.46 2.27
CA ASP A 139 -18.38 2.84 3.44
C ASP A 139 -17.50 2.86 4.70
N SER A 140 -16.32 3.48 4.61
CA SER A 140 -15.30 3.58 5.66
C SER A 140 -14.54 2.27 5.94
N ILE A 141 -14.63 1.29 5.04
CA ILE A 141 -13.86 0.05 5.04
C ILE A 141 -12.97 0.09 3.78
N LEU A 142 -11.67 0.07 3.99
CA LEU A 142 -10.71 0.17 2.89
C LEU A 142 -10.88 -1.00 1.92
N ASP A 143 -10.68 -0.79 0.62
CA ASP A 143 -10.84 -1.81 -0.44
C ASP A 143 -10.06 -3.11 -0.14
N LYS A 144 -8.95 -3.02 0.61
CA LYS A 144 -8.13 -4.16 1.02
C LYS A 144 -8.76 -5.02 2.14
N ASP A 145 -9.66 -4.46 2.93
CA ASP A 145 -10.38 -5.10 4.03
C ASP A 145 -11.87 -5.33 3.68
N ASP A 146 -12.33 -4.76 2.57
CA ASP A 146 -13.70 -4.87 2.08
C ASP A 146 -13.89 -6.11 1.18
N LYS A 147 -14.91 -6.91 1.47
CA LYS A 147 -15.33 -8.06 0.65
C LYS A 147 -16.16 -7.65 -0.56
N CYS A 148 -16.73 -6.45 -0.55
CA CYS A 148 -17.57 -5.86 -1.58
C CYS A 148 -17.10 -4.44 -2.00
N PRO A 149 -15.86 -4.23 -2.51
CA PRO A 149 -15.22 -2.90 -2.69
C PRO A 149 -15.90 -1.89 -3.64
N MET A 150 -17.06 -2.21 -4.19
CA MET A 150 -17.81 -1.36 -5.12
C MET A 150 -19.24 -1.12 -4.66
N VAL A 151 -19.62 -1.64 -3.50
CA VAL A 151 -21.00 -1.62 -2.99
C VAL A 151 -20.96 -1.42 -1.47
N ALA A 152 -21.23 -0.17 -1.07
CA ALA A 152 -21.16 0.23 0.32
C ALA A 152 -21.91 -0.71 1.26
N GLY A 153 -21.24 -1.13 2.34
CA GLY A 153 -21.76 -2.05 3.32
C GLY A 153 -21.53 -1.63 4.75
N VAL A 154 -21.57 -2.62 5.64
CA VAL A 154 -21.35 -2.44 7.08
C VAL A 154 -20.19 -3.30 7.57
N ALA A 155 -19.50 -2.80 8.60
CA ALA A 155 -18.36 -3.51 9.17
C ALA A 155 -18.70 -4.90 9.71
N SER A 156 -19.94 -5.11 10.19
CA SER A 156 -20.41 -6.42 10.67
C SER A 156 -20.48 -7.49 9.59
N GLU A 157 -20.64 -7.10 8.33
CA GLU A 157 -20.69 -8.01 7.18
C GLU A 157 -19.38 -7.99 6.37
N GLY A 158 -18.40 -7.18 6.80
CA GLY A 158 -17.10 -7.03 6.15
C GLY A 158 -17.16 -6.19 4.88
N GLY A 159 -17.88 -5.06 4.94
CA GLY A 159 -18.05 -4.09 3.85
C GLY A 159 -19.08 -4.48 2.78
N CYS A 160 -19.82 -5.57 3.01
CA CYS A 160 -20.95 -5.91 2.17
C CYS A 160 -22.28 -5.35 2.72
N PRO A 161 -23.26 -5.09 1.84
CA PRO A 161 -24.60 -4.69 2.24
C PRO A 161 -25.23 -5.66 3.22
N GLU A 162 -25.86 -5.13 4.27
CA GLU A 162 -26.68 -5.92 5.18
C GLU A 162 -28.02 -6.24 4.50
N ILE A 163 -28.15 -7.46 3.95
CA ILE A 163 -29.35 -7.91 3.23
C ILE A 163 -30.57 -8.02 4.15
N ILE A 164 -30.37 -8.47 5.39
CA ILE A 164 -31.34 -8.40 6.48
C ILE A 164 -30.64 -8.07 7.81
N SER A 165 -31.32 -7.38 8.71
CA SER A 165 -30.74 -7.05 10.03
C SER A 165 -30.51 -8.27 10.91
N ASN A 166 -29.58 -8.18 11.87
CA ASN A 166 -29.37 -9.23 12.86
C ASN A 166 -30.63 -9.53 13.70
N GLU A 167 -31.42 -8.51 14.02
CA GLU A 167 -32.70 -8.66 14.70
C GLU A 167 -33.70 -9.44 13.83
N ALA A 168 -33.72 -9.17 12.53
CA ALA A 168 -34.56 -9.90 11.58
C ALA A 168 -34.08 -11.35 11.40
N LYS A 169 -32.77 -11.62 11.36
CA LYS A 169 -32.21 -12.99 11.38
C LYS A 169 -32.70 -13.77 12.60
N MET A 170 -32.52 -13.20 13.80
CA MET A 170 -32.95 -13.84 15.05
C MET A 170 -34.48 -14.02 15.13
N GLY A 171 -35.24 -13.04 14.66
CA GLY A 171 -36.69 -13.14 14.56
C GLY A 171 -37.13 -14.26 13.62
N MET A 172 -36.52 -14.34 12.43
CA MET A 172 -36.78 -15.38 11.42
C MET A 172 -36.50 -16.78 11.99
N ASP A 173 -35.36 -16.97 12.65
CA ASP A 173 -35.00 -18.24 13.29
C ASP A 173 -36.00 -18.62 14.39
N THR A 174 -36.39 -17.65 15.23
CA THR A 174 -37.36 -17.86 16.31
C THR A 174 -38.72 -18.30 15.76
N PHE A 175 -39.21 -17.64 14.70
CA PHE A 175 -40.47 -18.03 14.07
C PHE A 175 -40.37 -19.39 13.38
N ALA A 176 -39.28 -19.67 12.66
CA ALA A 176 -39.08 -20.94 11.95
C ALA A 176 -39.02 -22.14 12.91
N GLU A 177 -38.32 -22.00 14.05
CA GLU A 177 -38.24 -23.04 15.09
C GLU A 177 -39.59 -23.31 15.77
N ALA A 178 -40.47 -22.30 15.84
CA ALA A 178 -41.81 -22.42 16.42
C ALA A 178 -42.82 -23.11 15.49
N ILE A 179 -42.48 -23.36 14.22
CA ILE A 179 -43.37 -24.05 13.27
C ILE A 179 -43.56 -25.51 13.69
N LEU A 180 -44.76 -25.82 14.17
CA LEU A 180 -45.15 -27.17 14.57
C LEU A 180 -45.98 -27.89 13.50
N PHE A 181 -45.66 -29.16 13.28
CA PHE A 181 -46.39 -30.04 12.37
C PHE A 181 -47.16 -31.13 13.12
N ASN A 182 -48.25 -31.60 12.54
CA ASN A 182 -48.94 -32.80 13.01
C ASN A 182 -48.03 -34.03 12.90
N LEU A 183 -48.29 -35.04 13.73
CA LEU A 183 -47.47 -36.25 13.80
C LEU A 183 -47.37 -36.91 12.42
N GLU A 184 -46.15 -37.25 11.99
CA GLU A 184 -45.85 -37.87 10.69
C GLU A 184 -46.45 -37.14 9.47
N SER A 185 -46.71 -35.83 9.61
CA SER A 185 -47.36 -35.01 8.59
C SER A 185 -46.55 -33.75 8.25
N ALA A 186 -46.88 -33.18 7.08
CA ALA A 186 -46.48 -31.85 6.65
C ALA A 186 -47.59 -30.80 6.85
N SER A 187 -48.72 -31.16 7.46
CA SER A 187 -49.75 -30.21 7.87
C SER A 187 -49.39 -29.52 9.18
N PHE A 188 -49.68 -28.22 9.28
CA PHE A 188 -49.40 -27.41 10.47
C PHE A 188 -50.34 -27.76 11.64
N GLN A 189 -49.84 -27.59 12.86
CA GLN A 189 -50.68 -27.54 14.06
C GLN A 189 -51.41 -26.20 14.13
N LYS A 190 -52.51 -26.13 14.90
CA LYS A 190 -53.21 -24.85 15.13
C LYS A 190 -52.32 -23.87 15.89
N GLY A 191 -52.35 -22.60 15.50
CA GLY A 191 -51.64 -21.51 16.18
C GLY A 191 -50.31 -21.14 15.56
N VAL A 192 -49.82 -21.91 14.58
CA VAL A 192 -48.57 -21.65 13.84
C VAL A 192 -48.70 -20.46 12.89
N GLU A 193 -49.93 -20.05 12.56
CA GLU A 193 -50.21 -18.93 11.68
C GLU A 193 -49.51 -17.63 12.15
N LYS A 194 -49.43 -17.41 13.47
CA LYS A 194 -48.75 -16.23 14.03
C LYS A 194 -47.24 -16.23 13.74
N ASP A 195 -46.61 -17.39 13.74
CA ASP A 195 -45.17 -17.50 13.48
C ASP A 195 -44.88 -17.35 11.98
N LEU A 196 -45.74 -17.93 11.13
CA LEU A 196 -45.70 -17.72 9.68
C LEU A 196 -45.92 -16.25 9.31
N ASP A 197 -46.85 -15.55 9.97
CA ASP A 197 -47.08 -14.11 9.79
C ASP A 197 -45.85 -13.29 10.19
N GLY A 198 -45.15 -13.70 11.25
CA GLY A 198 -43.88 -13.09 11.67
C GLY A 198 -42.79 -13.22 10.60
N MET A 199 -42.68 -14.39 9.98
CA MET A 199 -41.78 -14.60 8.85
C MET A 199 -42.16 -13.74 7.64
N LEU A 200 -43.45 -13.66 7.32
CA LEU A 200 -43.96 -12.81 6.23
C LEU A 200 -43.62 -11.33 6.45
N ALA A 201 -43.75 -10.83 7.67
CA ALA A 201 -43.39 -9.45 8.01
C ALA A 201 -41.92 -9.17 7.69
N ILE A 202 -41.02 -10.08 8.08
CA ILE A 202 -39.59 -9.97 7.79
C ILE A 202 -39.33 -10.05 6.28
N MET A 203 -39.90 -11.03 5.58
CA MET A 203 -39.67 -11.20 4.12
C MET A 203 -40.19 -10.01 3.29
N ASN A 204 -41.21 -9.30 3.80
CA ASN A 204 -41.75 -8.09 3.20
C ASN A 204 -40.92 -6.84 3.53
N GLU A 205 -40.33 -6.78 4.72
CA GLU A 205 -39.41 -5.71 5.13
C GLU A 205 -38.11 -5.76 4.33
N PHE A 206 -37.64 -6.96 3.98
CA PHE A 206 -36.41 -7.17 3.21
C PHE A 206 -36.70 -7.80 1.84
N PRO A 207 -37.24 -7.05 0.86
CA PRO A 207 -37.68 -7.59 -0.42
C PRO A 207 -36.55 -8.12 -1.31
N GLU A 208 -35.32 -7.69 -1.07
CA GLU A 208 -34.14 -8.12 -1.83
C GLU A 208 -33.53 -9.42 -1.29
N ALA A 209 -33.93 -9.87 -0.10
CA ALA A 209 -33.41 -11.09 0.51
C ALA A 209 -34.03 -12.35 -0.11
N ASN A 210 -33.18 -13.36 -0.35
CA ASN A 210 -33.58 -14.71 -0.71
C ASN A 210 -33.45 -15.64 0.49
N PHE A 211 -34.33 -16.63 0.59
CA PHE A 211 -34.42 -17.52 1.75
C PHE A 211 -34.40 -19.01 1.34
N ALA A 212 -33.60 -19.80 2.05
CA ALA A 212 -33.62 -21.26 2.02
C ALA A 212 -34.34 -21.81 3.24
N ILE A 213 -35.45 -22.51 3.00
CA ILE A 213 -36.27 -23.19 3.97
C ILE A 213 -35.83 -24.65 4.05
N ASN A 214 -35.22 -25.01 5.17
CA ASN A 214 -34.59 -26.31 5.39
C ASN A 214 -35.39 -27.12 6.40
N GLY A 215 -35.96 -28.24 5.97
CA GLY A 215 -36.70 -29.15 6.84
C GLY A 215 -35.81 -30.23 7.44
N TYR A 216 -35.98 -30.52 8.73
CA TYR A 216 -35.28 -31.59 9.44
C TYR A 216 -36.24 -32.51 10.22
N THR A 217 -35.81 -33.74 10.45
CA THR A 217 -36.51 -34.73 11.28
C THR A 217 -35.59 -35.26 12.39
N ASP A 218 -36.18 -36.02 13.32
CA ASP A 218 -35.41 -36.92 14.15
C ASP A 218 -35.08 -38.23 13.41
N THR A 219 -34.41 -39.16 14.10
CA THR A 219 -34.02 -40.48 13.54
C THR A 219 -35.09 -41.56 13.71
N SER A 220 -36.32 -41.21 14.05
CA SER A 220 -37.43 -42.17 14.14
C SER A 220 -37.92 -42.44 12.72
N GLY A 221 -38.10 -43.71 12.36
CA GLY A 221 -38.52 -44.11 11.01
C GLY A 221 -37.35 -44.40 10.06
N SER A 222 -37.65 -44.54 8.77
CA SER A 222 -36.65 -44.84 7.74
C SER A 222 -35.98 -43.56 7.23
N VAL A 223 -34.71 -43.66 6.84
CA VAL A 223 -33.94 -42.54 6.26
C VAL A 223 -34.68 -41.92 5.07
N SER A 224 -35.18 -42.76 4.15
CA SER A 224 -35.91 -42.30 2.97
C SER A 224 -37.27 -41.69 3.31
N GLY A 225 -37.95 -42.19 4.35
CA GLY A 225 -39.19 -41.61 4.85
C GLY A 225 -38.96 -40.22 5.45
N ASN A 226 -37.92 -40.09 6.26
CA ASN A 226 -37.52 -38.82 6.87
C ASN A 226 -37.11 -37.76 5.84
N LEU A 227 -36.38 -38.15 4.79
CA LEU A 227 -36.04 -37.25 3.70
C LEU A 227 -37.29 -36.75 2.95
N LYS A 228 -38.24 -37.63 2.65
CA LYS A 228 -39.51 -37.24 2.02
C LYS A 228 -40.34 -36.32 2.94
N LEU A 229 -40.41 -36.64 4.23
CA LEU A 229 -41.21 -35.89 5.20
C LEU A 229 -40.64 -34.48 5.43
N SER A 230 -39.34 -34.37 5.64
CA SER A 230 -38.68 -33.06 5.77
C SER A 230 -38.86 -32.20 4.53
N ASN A 231 -38.73 -32.78 3.33
CA ASN A 231 -38.92 -32.06 2.07
C ASN A 231 -40.38 -31.58 1.92
N ALA A 232 -41.35 -32.43 2.24
CA ALA A 232 -42.76 -32.05 2.27
C ALA A 232 -43.06 -30.91 3.25
N ARG A 233 -42.41 -30.89 4.42
CA ARG A 233 -42.54 -29.81 5.41
C ARG A 233 -41.95 -28.49 4.94
N ALA A 234 -40.74 -28.52 4.40
CA ALA A 234 -40.11 -27.33 3.82
C ALA A 234 -40.99 -26.73 2.70
N ASN A 235 -41.53 -27.60 1.83
CA ASN A 235 -42.46 -27.18 0.78
C ASN A 235 -43.79 -26.64 1.31
N ALA A 236 -44.32 -27.18 2.43
CA ALA A 236 -45.54 -26.67 3.03
C ALA A 236 -45.35 -25.23 3.55
N VAL A 237 -44.21 -24.94 4.18
CA VAL A 237 -43.86 -23.57 4.61
C VAL A 237 -43.69 -22.66 3.40
N SER A 238 -42.92 -23.09 2.39
CA SER A 238 -42.73 -22.31 1.15
C SER A 238 -44.07 -22.00 0.46
N ALA A 239 -44.93 -23.00 0.28
CA ALA A 239 -46.23 -22.83 -0.35
C ALA A 239 -47.12 -21.83 0.41
N TYR A 240 -47.12 -21.90 1.74
CA TYR A 240 -47.85 -20.93 2.57
C TYR A 240 -47.32 -19.51 2.36
N LEU A 241 -46.01 -19.31 2.36
CA LEU A 241 -45.41 -17.98 2.18
C LEU A 241 -45.71 -17.41 0.79
N VAL A 242 -45.65 -18.25 -0.25
CA VAL A 242 -46.00 -17.86 -1.63
C VAL A 242 -47.48 -17.52 -1.77
N GLU A 243 -48.38 -18.32 -1.19
CA GLU A 243 -49.82 -18.05 -1.19
C GLU A 243 -50.14 -16.70 -0.53
N ASN A 244 -49.31 -16.26 0.43
CA ASN A 244 -49.43 -15.00 1.14
C ASN A 244 -48.56 -13.87 0.58
N GLY A 245 -48.04 -14.01 -0.64
CA GLY A 245 -47.48 -12.90 -1.43
C GLY A 245 -45.97 -12.82 -1.53
N VAL A 246 -45.22 -13.78 -0.96
CA VAL A 246 -43.77 -13.86 -1.20
C VAL A 246 -43.51 -14.41 -2.61
N ASP A 247 -42.62 -13.76 -3.36
CA ASP A 247 -42.24 -14.24 -4.68
C ASP A 247 -41.55 -15.62 -4.57
N ALA A 248 -42.06 -16.60 -5.31
CA ALA A 248 -41.54 -17.97 -5.29
C ALA A 248 -40.06 -18.06 -5.71
N SER A 249 -39.56 -17.12 -6.53
CA SER A 249 -38.14 -17.06 -6.93
C SER A 249 -37.21 -16.72 -5.78
N ARG A 250 -37.72 -16.10 -4.71
CA ARG A 250 -36.94 -15.78 -3.51
C ARG A 250 -36.83 -16.94 -2.53
N LEU A 251 -37.54 -18.05 -2.76
CA LEU A 251 -37.65 -19.16 -1.83
C LEU A 251 -37.08 -20.45 -2.43
N THR A 252 -36.24 -21.12 -1.66
CA THR A 252 -35.83 -22.50 -1.94
C THR A 252 -36.26 -23.39 -0.78
N ALA A 253 -36.79 -24.58 -1.07
CA ALA A 253 -37.29 -25.50 -0.04
C ALA A 253 -36.62 -26.86 -0.18
N THR A 254 -35.87 -27.27 0.84
CA THR A 254 -35.10 -28.51 0.84
C THR A 254 -35.31 -29.29 2.13
N GLY A 255 -35.53 -30.60 2.00
CA GLY A 255 -35.53 -31.52 3.13
C GLY A 255 -34.17 -32.17 3.32
N PHE A 256 -33.67 -32.18 4.55
CA PHE A 256 -32.41 -32.83 4.93
C PHE A 256 -32.63 -34.12 5.74
N GLY A 257 -33.88 -34.51 5.95
CA GLY A 257 -34.25 -35.67 6.74
C GLY A 257 -33.63 -35.61 8.13
N GLN A 258 -32.98 -36.71 8.52
CA GLN A 258 -32.38 -36.88 9.84
C GLN A 258 -30.90 -36.45 9.91
N GLU A 259 -30.39 -35.80 8.87
CA GLU A 259 -29.02 -35.27 8.84
C GLU A 259 -28.90 -34.01 9.73
N SER A 260 -27.69 -33.67 10.14
CA SER A 260 -27.40 -32.45 10.93
C SER A 260 -28.28 -32.27 12.19
N PRO A 261 -28.29 -33.24 13.12
CA PRO A 261 -29.02 -33.11 14.37
C PRO A 261 -28.39 -32.03 15.26
N ILE A 262 -29.23 -31.18 15.85
CA ILE A 262 -28.81 -30.15 16.82
C ILE A 262 -28.89 -30.65 18.27
N ALA A 263 -29.53 -31.80 18.50
CA ALA A 263 -29.68 -32.40 19.81
C ALA A 263 -29.64 -33.94 19.76
N SER A 264 -29.51 -34.57 20.93
CA SER A 264 -29.43 -36.03 21.05
C SER A 264 -30.76 -36.71 20.67
N ASN A 265 -30.74 -37.49 19.60
CA ASN A 265 -31.88 -38.33 19.18
C ASN A 265 -32.23 -39.45 20.17
N LYS A 266 -31.36 -39.73 21.15
CA LYS A 266 -31.62 -40.73 22.20
C LYS A 266 -32.72 -40.28 23.16
N THR A 267 -32.87 -38.98 23.37
CA THR A 267 -33.85 -38.42 24.31
C THR A 267 -35.10 -37.93 23.60
N ARG A 268 -36.25 -37.96 24.28
CA ARG A 268 -37.49 -37.39 23.74
C ARG A 268 -37.35 -35.89 23.47
N ALA A 269 -36.73 -35.16 24.39
CA ALA A 269 -36.49 -33.72 24.25
C ALA A 269 -35.61 -33.40 23.03
N GLY A 270 -34.49 -34.09 22.86
CA GLY A 270 -33.61 -33.85 21.71
C GLY A 270 -34.25 -34.23 20.37
N ARG A 271 -35.08 -35.28 20.33
CA ARG A 271 -35.88 -35.57 19.13
C ARG A 271 -36.89 -34.47 18.82
N VAL A 272 -37.44 -33.78 19.82
CA VAL A 272 -38.33 -32.62 19.57
C VAL A 272 -37.55 -31.51 18.90
N GLN A 273 -36.36 -31.18 19.43
CA GLN A 273 -35.49 -30.14 18.86
C GLN A 273 -35.02 -30.46 17.44
N ASN A 274 -34.74 -31.73 17.12
CA ASN A 274 -34.32 -32.11 15.76
C ASN A 274 -35.44 -32.01 14.72
N ARG A 275 -36.71 -32.11 15.13
CA ARG A 275 -37.87 -31.93 14.24
C ARG A 275 -38.17 -30.43 14.10
N ARG A 276 -37.45 -29.77 13.19
CA ARG A 276 -37.50 -28.31 13.03
C ARG A 276 -37.49 -27.90 11.56
N VAL A 277 -37.79 -26.63 11.34
CA VAL A 277 -37.51 -25.92 10.09
C VAL A 277 -36.48 -24.84 10.42
N GLU A 278 -35.48 -24.68 9.58
CA GLU A 278 -34.54 -23.55 9.62
C GLU A 278 -34.75 -22.69 8.38
N VAL A 279 -34.57 -21.39 8.50
CA VAL A 279 -34.64 -20.46 7.37
C VAL A 279 -33.35 -19.66 7.31
N LYS A 280 -32.65 -19.70 6.17
CA LYS A 280 -31.35 -19.03 5.98
C LYS A 280 -31.43 -18.03 4.84
N VAL A 281 -30.76 -16.90 4.98
CA VAL A 281 -30.57 -15.96 3.86
C VAL A 281 -29.51 -16.51 2.92
N THR A 282 -29.70 -16.36 1.61
CA THR A 282 -28.88 -17.05 0.59
C THR A 282 -28.25 -16.16 -0.48
N ASN A 283 -28.37 -14.83 -0.37
CA ASN A 283 -27.74 -13.88 -1.28
C ASN A 283 -26.90 -12.83 -0.55
#